data_AF-A0A3D0V611-F1
#
_entry.id   AF-A0A3D0V611-F1
#
_cell.length_a   1.000
_cell.length_b   1.000
_cell.length_c   1.000
_cell.angle_alpha   90.00
_cell.angle_beta   90.00
_cell.angle_gamma   90.00
#
_symmetry.space_group_name_H-M   'P 1'
#
loop_
_entity.id
_entity.type
_entity.pdbx_description
1 polymer ?
#
loop_
_entity_poly.entity_id
_entity_poly.type
_entity_poly.pdbx_seq_one_letter_code
_entity_poly.pdbx_strand_id
1 'polypeptide(L)'
;MSDPEKTPFTHEEGVMAGRIIIWTVIIAVCFGIFAVVIYSFYPALLGIEREAFQKSHQYVEARNTALFTYYDEYTNLGTQIAQLKADTNQDHATEISAMNMQRAALLSRIRNEARKLPDGEVPSEITSLLNPEH
;
A
#
# COMPACT_ATOMS: atom_id res chain seq x y z
N MET A 1 -36.12 9.41 75.70
CA MET A 1 -34.84 9.39 74.95
C MET A 1 -34.96 8.17 74.05
N SER A 2 -35.44 8.38 72.82
CA SER A 2 -35.86 7.28 71.94
C SER A 2 -34.66 6.75 71.16
N ASP A 3 -34.45 5.44 71.25
CA ASP A 3 -33.47 4.68 70.47
C ASP A 3 -33.80 4.72 68.97
N PRO A 4 -32.82 4.87 68.07
CA PRO A 4 -33.03 4.74 66.63
C PRO A 4 -33.18 3.26 66.25
N GLU A 5 -34.38 2.94 65.77
CA GLU A 5 -34.77 1.67 65.17
C GLU A 5 -33.85 1.35 63.98
N LYS A 6 -32.96 0.37 64.15
CA LYS A 6 -32.18 -0.20 63.04
C LYS A 6 -33.14 -1.01 62.19
N THR A 7 -33.51 -0.48 61.03
CA THR A 7 -34.25 -1.22 60.02
C THR A 7 -33.42 -2.44 59.56
N PRO A 8 -34.00 -3.65 59.56
CA PRO A 8 -33.29 -4.84 59.14
C PRO A 8 -33.14 -4.83 57.62
N PHE A 9 -31.90 -4.96 57.14
CA PHE A 9 -31.60 -5.22 55.74
C PHE A 9 -32.35 -6.49 55.32
N THR A 10 -33.30 -6.37 54.40
CA THR A 10 -34.10 -7.51 53.96
C THR A 10 -33.25 -8.38 53.02
N HIS A 11 -33.34 -9.70 53.21
CA HIS A 11 -32.49 -10.69 52.55
C HIS A 11 -32.59 -10.66 51.01
N GLU A 12 -33.62 -10.01 50.45
CA GLU A 12 -33.87 -9.88 49.01
C GLU A 12 -33.01 -8.79 48.34
N GLU A 13 -32.71 -7.70 49.04
CA GLU A 13 -31.89 -6.60 48.50
C GLU A 13 -30.42 -7.04 48.30
N GLY A 14 -29.88 -7.84 49.23
CA GLY A 14 -28.54 -8.42 49.11
C GLY A 14 -28.41 -9.40 47.94
N VAL A 15 -29.48 -10.15 47.63
CA VAL A 15 -29.50 -11.10 46.51
C VAL A 15 -29.59 -10.37 45.16
N MET A 16 -30.39 -9.31 45.08
CA MET A 16 -30.48 -8.48 43.86
C MET A 16 -29.18 -7.73 43.57
N ALA A 17 -28.55 -7.13 44.59
CA ALA A 17 -27.26 -6.46 44.45
C ALA A 17 -26.15 -7.44 44.02
N GLY A 18 -26.12 -8.65 44.60
CA GLY A 18 -25.17 -9.69 44.21
C GLY A 18 -25.31 -10.13 42.75
N ARG A 19 -26.55 -10.27 42.24
CA ARG A 19 -26.80 -10.63 40.84
C ARG A 19 -26.34 -9.55 39.88
N ILE A 20 -26.57 -8.27 40.19
CA ILE A 20 -26.13 -7.15 39.35
C ILE A 20 -24.60 -7.13 39.24
N ILE A 21 -23.88 -7.30 40.36
CA ILE A 21 -22.41 -7.33 40.39
C ILE A 21 -21.86 -8.47 39.52
N ILE A 22 -22.46 -9.66 39.59
CA ILE A 22 -22.04 -10.80 38.78
C ILE A 22 -22.22 -10.50 37.28
N TRP A 23 -23.36 -9.91 36.90
CA TRP A 23 -23.60 -9.54 35.50
C TRP A 23 -22.63 -8.47 34.99
N THR A 24 -22.30 -7.44 35.78
CA THR A 24 -21.31 -6.43 35.38
C THR A 24 -19.92 -7.04 35.21
N VAL A 25 -19.51 -7.97 36.08
CA VAL A 25 -18.23 -8.67 35.93
C VAL A 25 -18.21 -9.52 34.66
N ILE A 26 -19.27 -10.26 34.37
CA ILE A 26 -19.36 -11.07 33.14
C ILE A 26 -19.26 -10.18 31.90
N ILE A 27 -20.01 -9.08 31.86
CA ILE A 27 -19.97 -8.13 30.74
C ILE A 27 -18.56 -7.53 30.57
N ALA A 28 -17.91 -7.14 31.67
CA ALA A 28 -16.54 -6.60 31.63
C ALA A 28 -15.54 -7.63 31.10
N VAL A 29 -15.66 -8.90 31.50
CA VAL A 29 -14.81 -9.99 30.99
C VAL A 29 -15.08 -10.22 29.49
N CYS A 30 -16.33 -10.21 29.05
CA CYS A 30 -16.67 -10.33 27.63
C CYS A 30 -16.08 -9.19 26.80
N PHE A 31 -16.18 -7.94 27.26
CA PHE A 31 -15.55 -6.79 26.58
C PHE A 31 -14.03 -6.89 26.58
N GLY A 32 -13.42 -7.35 27.66
CA GLY A 32 -11.97 -7.56 27.74
C GLY A 32 -11.49 -8.61 26.74
N ILE A 33 -12.17 -9.74 26.65
CA ILE A 33 -11.86 -10.80 25.67
C ILE A 33 -12.04 -10.28 24.25
N PHE A 34 -13.13 -9.55 23.98
CA PHE A 34 -13.40 -8.97 22.66
C PHE A 34 -12.32 -7.96 22.25
N ALA A 35 -11.86 -7.11 23.17
CA ALA A 35 -10.79 -6.15 22.91
C ALA A 35 -9.45 -6.83 22.58
N VAL A 36 -9.10 -7.90 23.31
CA VAL A 36 -7.88 -8.68 23.03
C VAL A 36 -7.96 -9.34 21.66
N VAL A 37 -9.10 -9.92 21.31
CA VAL A 37 -9.33 -10.52 19.98
C VAL A 37 -9.16 -9.46 18.90
N ILE A 38 -9.87 -8.32 18.97
CA ILE A 38 -9.73 -7.26 17.96
C ILE A 38 -8.27 -6.78 17.84
N TYR A 39 -7.59 -6.57 18.97
CA TYR A 39 -6.19 -6.13 18.96
C TYR A 39 -5.27 -7.16 18.28
N SER A 40 -5.49 -8.45 18.53
CA SER A 40 -4.74 -9.53 17.89
C SER A 40 -5.04 -9.69 16.38
N PHE A 41 -6.26 -9.36 15.94
CA PHE A 41 -6.65 -9.42 14.52
C PHE A 41 -6.35 -8.11 13.75
N TYR A 42 -6.09 -7.00 14.43
CA TYR A 42 -5.71 -5.72 13.84
C TYR A 42 -4.50 -5.79 12.88
N PRO A 43 -3.37 -6.45 13.22
CA PRO A 43 -2.25 -6.57 12.29
C PRO A 43 -2.58 -7.39 11.03
N ALA A 44 -3.47 -8.39 11.14
CA ALA A 44 -3.90 -9.19 10.00
C ALA A 44 -4.80 -8.38 9.05
N LEU A 45 -5.69 -7.54 9.59
CA LEU A 45 -6.55 -6.64 8.79
C LEU A 45 -5.71 -5.61 8.02
N LEU A 46 -4.70 -5.02 8.66
CA LEU A 46 -3.76 -4.10 7.99
C LEU A 46 -2.95 -4.78 6.88
N GLY A 47 -2.60 -6.05 7.04
CA GLY A 47 -1.92 -6.84 6.01
C GLY A 47 -2.81 -7.05 4.78
N ILE A 48 -4.08 -7.42 4.99
CA ILE A 48 -5.07 -7.63 3.93
C ILE A 48 -5.36 -6.32 3.18
N GLU A 49 -5.50 -5.20 3.89
CA GLU A 49 -5.70 -3.88 3.25
C GLU A 49 -4.50 -3.47 2.40
N ARG A 50 -3.28 -3.76 2.86
CA ARG A 50 -2.05 -3.45 2.12
C ARG A 50 -1.91 -4.31 0.86
N GLU A 51 -2.23 -5.59 0.94
CA GLU A 51 -2.25 -6.48 -0.23
C GLU A 51 -3.37 -6.11 -1.22
N ALA A 52 -4.55 -5.75 -0.72
CA ALA A 52 -5.66 -5.28 -1.54
C ALA A 52 -5.33 -3.95 -2.23
N PHE A 53 -4.62 -3.05 -1.57
CA PHE A 53 -4.19 -1.79 -2.16
C PHE A 53 -3.12 -2.00 -3.25
N GLN A 54 -2.14 -2.89 -2.99
CA GLN A 54 -1.09 -3.22 -3.97
C GLN A 54 -1.61 -4.01 -5.17
N LYS A 55 -2.68 -4.79 -5.00
CA LYS A 55 -3.38 -5.48 -6.09
C LYS A 55 -4.59 -4.72 -6.62
N SER A 56 -4.87 -3.52 -6.11
CA SER A 56 -5.99 -2.74 -6.60
C SER A 56 -5.71 -2.34 -8.05
N HIS A 57 -6.73 -2.42 -8.90
CA HIS A 57 -6.63 -1.98 -10.30
C HIS A 57 -6.06 -0.56 -10.41
N GLN A 58 -6.37 0.32 -9.45
CA GLN A 58 -5.85 1.70 -9.41
C GLN A 58 -4.32 1.75 -9.22
N TYR A 59 -3.74 0.85 -8.41
CA TYR A 59 -2.29 0.78 -8.23
C TYR A 59 -1.60 0.29 -9.50
N VAL A 60 -2.14 -0.77 -10.14
CA VAL A 60 -1.62 -1.30 -11.40
C VAL A 60 -1.74 -0.26 -12.52
N GLU A 61 -2.89 0.40 -12.62
CA GLU A 61 -3.14 1.43 -13.63
C GLU A 61 -2.21 2.65 -13.45
N ALA A 62 -2.06 3.17 -12.23
CA ALA A 62 -1.13 4.27 -11.97
C ALA A 62 0.33 3.91 -12.28
N ARG A 63 0.73 2.67 -12.02
CA ARG A 63 2.07 2.16 -12.36
C ARG A 63 2.24 2.00 -13.86
N ASN A 64 1.23 1.50 -14.57
CA ASN A 64 1.23 1.42 -16.03
C ASN A 64 1.31 2.81 -16.66
N THR A 65 0.59 3.81 -16.15
CA THR A 65 0.71 5.20 -16.59
C THR A 65 2.13 5.74 -16.39
N ALA A 66 2.74 5.51 -15.22
CA ALA A 66 4.12 5.94 -14.96
C ALA A 66 5.12 5.24 -15.90
N LEU A 67 4.92 3.95 -16.14
CA LEU A 67 5.73 3.15 -17.05
C LEU A 67 5.64 3.65 -18.51
N PHE A 68 4.44 3.95 -19.00
CA PHE A 68 4.25 4.56 -20.32
C PHE A 68 4.92 5.93 -20.41
N THR A 69 4.80 6.75 -19.37
CA THR A 69 5.47 8.06 -19.31
C THR A 69 6.99 7.91 -19.48
N TYR A 70 7.61 6.97 -18.78
CA TYR A 70 9.06 6.72 -18.90
C TYR A 70 9.45 6.12 -20.26
N TYR A 71 8.59 5.26 -20.82
CA TYR A 71 8.79 4.69 -22.15
C TYR A 71 8.75 5.77 -23.24
N ASP A 72 7.77 6.68 -23.19
CA ASP A 72 7.66 7.80 -24.11
C ASP A 72 8.86 8.76 -24.00
N GLU A 73 9.32 9.05 -22.78
CA GLU A 73 10.52 9.85 -22.56
C GLU A 73 11.76 9.16 -23.14
N TYR A 74 11.89 7.84 -22.94
CA TYR A 74 13.00 7.05 -23.46
C TYR A 74 13.05 7.02 -25.00
N THR A 75 11.88 6.90 -25.64
CA THR A 75 11.77 6.88 -27.11
C THR A 75 12.01 8.27 -27.69
N ASN A 76 11.48 9.33 -27.07
CA ASN A 76 11.71 10.72 -27.47
C ASN A 76 13.20 11.12 -27.37
N LEU A 77 13.91 10.73 -26.32
CA LEU A 77 15.36 10.92 -26.29
C LEU A 77 16.08 10.14 -27.40
N GLY A 78 15.56 8.97 -27.78
CA GLY A 78 16.08 8.21 -28.91
C GLY A 78 15.93 8.95 -30.25
N THR A 79 14.78 9.58 -30.49
CA THR A 79 14.54 10.37 -31.70
C THR A 79 15.37 11.65 -31.73
N GLN A 80 15.51 12.34 -30.59
CA GLN A 80 16.38 13.52 -30.48
C GLN A 80 17.84 13.18 -30.75
N ILE A 81 18.36 12.08 -30.18
CA ILE A 81 19.72 11.61 -30.50
C ILE A 81 19.86 11.30 -31.99
N ALA A 82 18.85 10.70 -32.63
CA ALA A 82 18.89 10.42 -34.05
C ALA A 82 18.90 11.71 -34.90
N GLN A 83 18.14 12.73 -34.49
CA GLN A 83 18.14 14.05 -35.14
C GLN A 83 19.50 14.75 -34.99
N LEU A 84 20.07 14.77 -33.78
CA LEU A 84 21.39 15.35 -33.52
C LEU A 84 22.51 14.62 -34.28
N LYS A 85 22.41 13.30 -34.46
CA LYS A 85 23.34 12.54 -35.30
C LYS A 85 23.19 12.82 -36.79
N ALA A 86 21.99 13.19 -37.23
CA ALA A 86 21.71 13.50 -38.63
C ALA A 86 22.11 14.94 -38.99
N ASP A 87 22.20 15.84 -38.01
CA ASP A 87 22.72 17.19 -38.22
C ASP A 87 24.24 17.19 -38.31
N THR A 88 24.75 17.23 -39.55
CA THR A 88 26.19 17.22 -39.85
C THR A 88 26.86 18.59 -39.69
N ASN A 89 26.12 19.64 -39.35
CA ASN A 89 26.65 21.01 -39.34
C ASN A 89 27.28 21.42 -38.00
N GLN A 90 27.05 20.67 -36.93
CA GLN A 90 27.57 20.93 -35.59
C GLN A 90 28.04 19.64 -34.90
N ASP A 91 29.04 19.76 -34.03
CA ASP A 91 29.49 18.65 -33.18
C ASP A 91 28.58 18.55 -31.95
N HIS A 92 27.65 17.58 -32.00
CA HIS A 92 26.70 17.28 -30.93
C HIS A 92 27.18 16.16 -30.00
N ALA A 93 28.46 15.75 -30.04
CA ALA A 93 28.94 14.56 -29.32
C ALA A 93 28.69 14.61 -27.80
N THR A 94 28.87 15.78 -27.18
CA THR A 94 28.65 15.95 -25.73
C THR A 94 27.17 15.85 -25.37
N GLU A 95 26.29 16.45 -26.16
CA GLU A 95 24.84 16.40 -25.96
C GLU A 95 24.30 14.98 -26.16
N ILE A 96 24.73 14.31 -27.23
CA ILE A 96 24.41 12.91 -27.50
C ILE A 96 24.87 12.01 -26.33
N SER A 97 26.07 12.25 -25.78
CA SER A 97 26.55 11.49 -24.61
C SER A 97 25.67 11.71 -23.38
N ALA A 98 25.31 12.97 -23.08
CA ALA A 98 24.41 13.30 -21.98
C ALA A 98 23.03 12.65 -22.14
N MET A 99 22.43 12.73 -23.33
CA MET A 99 21.15 12.09 -23.63
C MET A 99 21.22 10.56 -23.54
N ASN A 100 22.33 9.93 -23.95
CA ASN A 100 22.52 8.49 -23.78
C ASN A 100 22.59 8.08 -22.30
N MET A 101 23.24 8.89 -21.45
CA MET A 101 23.23 8.66 -20.00
C MET A 101 21.80 8.79 -19.42
N GLN A 102 21.03 9.78 -19.87
CA GLN A 102 19.63 9.93 -19.47
C GLN A 102 18.79 8.72 -19.91
N ARG A 103 18.95 8.23 -21.14
CA ARG A 103 18.28 7.02 -21.62
C ARG A 103 18.63 5.77 -20.81
N ALA A 104 19.90 5.60 -20.44
CA ALA A 104 20.31 4.48 -19.60
C ALA A 104 19.68 4.56 -18.19
N ALA A 105 19.60 5.76 -17.61
CA ALA A 105 18.94 5.98 -16.33
C ALA A 105 17.43 5.69 -16.41
N LEU A 106 16.75 6.13 -17.48
CA LEU A 106 15.34 5.82 -17.73
C LEU A 106 15.10 4.32 -17.88
N LEU A 107 15.95 3.62 -18.65
CA LEU A 107 15.84 2.17 -18.81
C LEU A 107 15.95 1.43 -17.47
N SER A 108 16.85 1.89 -16.59
CA SER A 108 16.97 1.36 -15.23
C SER A 108 15.71 1.62 -14.40
N ARG A 109 15.11 2.80 -14.50
CA ARG A 109 13.82 3.13 -13.84
C ARG A 109 12.67 2.28 -14.36
N ILE A 110 12.55 2.13 -15.68
CA ILE A 110 11.55 1.28 -16.33
C ILE A 110 11.68 -0.16 -15.82
N ARG A 111 12.90 -0.71 -15.80
CA ARG A 111 13.15 -2.06 -15.28
C ARG A 111 12.76 -2.20 -13.80
N ASN A 112 13.08 -1.19 -12.98
CA ASN A 112 12.76 -1.20 -11.56
C ASN A 112 11.26 -1.05 -11.28
N GLU A 113 10.53 -0.27 -12.08
CA GLU A 113 9.07 -0.14 -11.96
C GLU A 113 8.36 -1.37 -12.50
N ALA A 114 8.80 -1.93 -13.62
CA ALA A 114 8.22 -3.16 -14.19
C ALA A 114 8.32 -4.34 -13.20
N ARG A 115 9.42 -4.46 -12.44
CA ARG A 115 9.58 -5.49 -11.38
C ARG A 115 8.60 -5.36 -10.21
N LYS A 116 7.94 -4.21 -10.05
CA LYS A 116 6.95 -3.98 -8.98
C LYS A 116 5.55 -4.39 -9.40
N LEU A 117 5.34 -4.69 -10.69
CA LEU A 117 4.08 -5.19 -11.21
C LEU A 117 4.06 -6.72 -11.19
N PRO A 118 2.88 -7.33 -11.02
CA PRO A 118 2.71 -8.77 -11.23
C PRO A 118 3.09 -9.20 -12.65
N ASP A 119 3.54 -10.44 -12.80
CA ASP A 119 3.81 -11.03 -14.11
C ASP A 119 2.54 -10.99 -14.99
N GLY A 120 2.66 -10.48 -16.22
CA GLY A 120 1.55 -10.32 -17.15
C GLY A 120 0.81 -8.97 -17.10
N GLU A 121 1.05 -8.13 -16.09
CA GLU A 121 0.49 -6.76 -15.99
C GLU A 121 1.41 -5.70 -16.61
N VAL A 122 2.64 -6.08 -16.96
CA VAL A 122 3.60 -5.19 -17.64
C VAL A 122 3.18 -5.03 -19.11
N PRO A 123 3.08 -3.80 -19.63
CA PRO A 123 2.75 -3.55 -21.03
C PRO A 123 3.69 -4.27 -22.00
N SER A 124 3.14 -4.74 -23.13
CA SER A 124 3.88 -5.52 -24.13
C SER A 124 5.05 -4.77 -24.75
N GLU A 125 4.89 -3.47 -24.95
CA GLU A 125 5.87 -2.53 -25.49
C GLU A 125 7.09 -2.45 -24.57
N ILE A 126 6.85 -2.39 -23.26
CA ILE A 126 7.90 -2.33 -22.25
C ILE A 126 8.57 -3.70 -22.11
N THR A 127 7.81 -4.77 -22.23
CA THR A 127 8.36 -6.13 -22.24
C THR A 127 9.32 -6.32 -23.42
N SER A 128 8.95 -5.86 -24.62
CA SER A 128 9.81 -5.88 -25.82
C SER A 128 11.07 -5.02 -25.66
N LEU A 129 10.96 -3.87 -25.00
CA LEU A 129 12.10 -3.00 -24.71
C LEU A 129 13.08 -3.64 -23.69
N LEU A 130 12.55 -4.35 -22.69
CA LEU A 130 13.35 -4.96 -21.64
C LEU A 130 13.98 -6.29 -22.04
N ASN A 131 13.35 -7.03 -22.95
CA ASN A 131 13.79 -8.34 -23.46
C ASN A 131 13.86 -8.31 -25.01
N PRO A 132 14.91 -7.73 -25.61
CA PRO A 132 15.02 -7.58 -27.06
C PRO A 132 15.27 -8.88 -27.84
N GLU A 133 15.31 -10.04 -27.18
CA GLU A 133 15.63 -11.35 -27.79
C GLU A 133 14.41 -12.27 -28.02
N HIS A 134 13.19 -11.72 -27.96
CA HIS A 134 11.95 -12.38 -28.40
C HIS A 134 11.14 -11.48 -29.33
#